data_AF-A0A9E4C458-F1
#
_entry.id   AF-A0A9E4C458-F1
#
_cell.length_a   1.000
_cell.length_b   1.000
_cell.length_c   1.000
_cell.angle_alpha   90.00
_cell.angle_beta   90.00
_cell.angle_gamma   90.00
#
_symmetry.space_group_name_H-M   'P 1'
#
loop_
_entity.id
_entity.type
_entity.pdbx_description
1 polymer ?
#
loop_
_entity_poly.entity_id
_entity_poly.type
_entity_poly.pdbx_seq_one_letter_code
_entity_poly.pdbx_strand_id
1 'polypeptide(L)' 'MRKSYKYWLDRENFDLEEAYAYNLSPRDRREIKKIIFEHFEYIEQQWEEFQRGRQ' A
#
# COMPACT_ATOMS: atom_id res chain seq x y z
N MET A 1 -8.78 17.48 -11.63
CA MET A 1 -8.18 17.24 -10.29
C MET A 1 -7.46 15.90 -10.28
N ARG A 2 -6.22 15.85 -9.78
CA ARG A 2 -5.41 14.61 -9.70
C ARG A 2 -5.86 13.77 -8.51
N LYS A 3 -6.03 12.46 -8.70
CA LYS A 3 -6.23 11.50 -7.61
C LYS A 3 -4.89 11.22 -6.93
N SER A 4 -4.85 11.17 -5.61
CA SER A 4 -3.66 10.82 -4.84
C SER A 4 -4.07 10.08 -3.58
N TYR A 5 -3.24 9.11 -3.19
CA TYR A 5 -3.48 8.30 -2.01
C TYR A 5 -2.17 7.75 -1.46
N LYS A 6 -2.20 7.40 -0.19
CA LYS A 6 -1.08 6.81 0.54
C LYS A 6 -1.62 5.88 1.60
N TYR A 7 -1.05 4.68 1.65
CA TYR A 7 -1.28 3.69 2.70
C TYR A 7 0.04 3.33 3.35
N TRP A 8 -0.01 3.03 4.65
CA TRP A 8 1.06 2.33 5.36
C TRP A 8 0.71 0.85 5.41
N LEU A 9 1.72 0.00 5.18
CA LEU A 9 1.58 -1.45 5.30
C LEU A 9 1.95 -1.85 6.72
N ASP A 10 1.02 -2.51 7.42
CA ASP A 10 1.29 -3.17 8.68
C ASP A 10 1.57 -4.65 8.40
N ARG A 11 2.86 -5.01 8.38
CA ARG A 11 3.27 -6.39 8.11
C ARG A 11 2.89 -7.35 9.22
N GLU A 12 2.84 -6.87 10.46
CA GLU A 12 2.68 -7.73 11.64
C GLU A 12 1.23 -8.22 11.73
N ASN A 13 0.29 -7.34 11.38
CA ASN A 13 -1.14 -7.64 11.38
C ASN A 13 -1.69 -7.97 9.98
N PHE A 14 -0.83 -7.97 8.94
CA PHE A 14 -1.24 -8.12 7.54
C PHE A 14 -2.40 -7.17 7.19
N ASP A 15 -2.22 -5.87 7.49
CA ASP A 15 -3.26 -4.86 7.32
C ASP A 15 -2.73 -3.57 6.67
N LEU A 16 -3.64 -2.66 6.32
CA LEU A 16 -3.38 -1.39 5.66
C LEU A 16 -3.97 -0.22 6.42
N GLU A 17 -3.10 0.71 6.82
CA GLU A 17 -3.51 1.97 7.43
C GLU A 17 -3.60 3.07 6.35
N GLU A 18 -4.75 3.73 6.23
CA GLU A 18 -4.93 4.84 5.29
C GLU A 18 -4.29 6.11 5.84
N ALA A 19 -3.19 6.56 5.25
CA ALA A 19 -2.55 7.81 5.63
C ALA A 19 -3.24 9.03 4.99
N TYR A 20 -3.62 8.90 3.73
CA TYR A 20 -4.33 9.95 2.99
C TYR A 20 -5.02 9.40 1.75
N ALA A 21 -6.21 9.93 1.44
CA ALA A 21 -6.93 9.65 0.21
C ALA A 21 -7.64 10.90 -0.30
N TYR A 22 -7.42 11.25 -1.57
CA TYR A 22 -8.06 12.38 -2.22
C TYR A 22 -8.72 12.00 -3.54
N ASN A 23 -9.97 12.43 -3.69
CA ASN A 23 -10.78 12.24 -4.89
C ASN A 23 -10.90 10.76 -5.31
N LEU A 24 -10.93 9.85 -4.33
CA LEU A 24 -11.15 8.42 -4.52
C LEU A 24 -12.60 8.05 -4.20
N SER A 25 -13.25 7.35 -5.12
CA SER A 25 -14.56 6.75 -4.87
C SER A 25 -14.43 5.53 -3.95
N PRO A 26 -15.52 5.10 -3.28
CA PRO A 26 -15.52 3.86 -2.50
C PRO A 26 -15.13 2.62 -3.32
N ARG A 27 -15.43 2.61 -4.64
CA ARG A 27 -15.00 1.56 -5.56
C ARG A 27 -13.49 1.58 -5.74
N ASP A 28 -12.91 2.74 -6.01
CA ASP A 28 -11.47 2.90 -6.19
C ASP A 28 -10.71 2.44 -4.93
N ARG A 29 -11.21 2.79 -3.74
CA ARG A 29 -10.59 2.37 -2.47
C ARG A 29 -10.55 0.85 -2.32
N ARG A 30 -11.66 0.16 -2.63
CA ARG A 30 -11.72 -1.30 -2.56
C ARG A 30 -10.76 -1.96 -3.54
N GLU A 31 -10.68 -1.43 -4.75
CA GLU A 31 -9.82 -1.95 -5.81
C GLU A 31 -8.33 -1.75 -5.47
N ILE A 32 -7.97 -0.57 -4.95
CA ILE A 32 -6.61 -0.30 -4.46
C ILE A 32 -6.25 -1.24 -3.31
N LYS A 33 -7.12 -1.38 -2.30
CA LYS A 33 -6.86 -2.31 -1.18
C LYS A 33 -6.68 -3.73 -1.68
N LYS A 34 -7.52 -4.19 -2.61
CA LYS A 34 -7.41 -5.51 -3.22
C LYS A 34 -6.05 -5.71 -3.89
N ILE A 35 -5.60 -4.77 -4.73
CA ILE A 35 -4.29 -4.84 -5.40
C ILE A 35 -3.15 -4.90 -4.36
N ILE A 36 -3.21 -4.07 -3.32
CA ILE A 36 -2.18 -4.06 -2.28
C ILE A 36 -2.14 -5.39 -1.55
N PHE A 37 -3.30 -5.95 -1.16
CA PHE A 37 -3.36 -7.23 -0.47
C PHE A 37 -2.94 -8.41 -1.37
N GLU A 38 -3.34 -8.42 -2.63
CA GLU A 38 -2.94 -9.46 -3.60
C GLU A 38 -1.43 -9.48 -3.85
N HIS A 39 -0.76 -8.35 -3.66
CA HIS A 39 0.68 -8.20 -3.86
C HIS A 39 1.44 -7.89 -2.57
N PHE A 40 0.85 -8.14 -1.40
CA PHE A 40 1.41 -7.68 -0.13
C PHE A 40 2.81 -8.24 0.11
N GLU A 41 2.97 -9.56 -0.01
CA GLU A 41 4.27 -10.26 0.14
C GLU A 41 5.32 -9.74 -0.85
N TYR A 42 4.91 -9.48 -2.09
CA TYR A 42 5.81 -8.93 -3.11
C TYR A 42 6.27 -7.51 -2.74
N ILE A 43 5.35 -6.63 -2.32
CA ILE A 43 5.67 -5.27 -1.91
C ILE A 43 6.61 -5.28 -0.70
N GLU A 44 6.37 -6.16 0.27
CA GLU A 44 7.22 -6.35 1.44
C GLU A 44 8.63 -6.80 1.04
N GLN A 45 8.75 -7.84 0.22
CA GLN A 45 10.05 -8.33 -0.26
C GLN A 45 10.84 -7.23 -0.98
N GLN A 46 10.20 -6.49 -1.88
CA GLN A 46 10.85 -5.40 -2.62
C GLN A 46 11.29 -4.26 -1.69
N TRP A 47 10.52 -3.99 -0.64
CA TRP A 47 10.91 -3.02 0.39
C TRP A 47 12.14 -3.49 1.17
N GLU A 48 12.20 -4.77 1.57
CA GLU A 48 13.38 -5.31 2.25
C GLU A 48 14.63 -5.26 1.37
N GLU A 49 14.53 -5.66 0.11
CA GLU A 49 15.64 -5.59 -0.85
C GLU A 49 16.16 -4.15 -0.99
N PHE A 50 15.25 -3.18 -1.09
CA PHE A 50 15.61 -1.76 -1.15
C PHE A 50 16.29 -1.25 0.12
N GLN A 51 15.88 -1.72 1.30
CA GLN A 51 16.53 -1.36 2.57
C GLN A 51 17.93 -1.97 2.70
N ARG A 52 18.13 -3.22 2.25
CA ARG A 52 19.44 -3.89 2.26
C ARG A 52 20.47 -3.16 1.41
N GLY A 53 20.07 -2.56 0.29
CA GLY A 53 20.96 -1.76 -0.56
C GLY A 53 21.35 -0.38 0.01
N ARG A 54 20.84 -0.01 1.19
CA ARG A 54 21.13 1.26 1.88
C ARG A 54 22.06 1.11 3.09
N GLN A 55 22.42 -0.13 3.47
CA GLN A 55 23.49 -0.43 4.42
C GLN A 55 24.83 -0.51 3.70
#